data_AF-A0A1R3FKV5-F1
#
_entry.id   AF-A0A1R3FKV5-F1
#
_cell.length_a   1.000
_cell.length_b   1.000
_cell.length_c   1.000
_cell.angle_alpha   90.00
_cell.angle_beta   90.00
_cell.angle_gamma   90.00
#
_symmetry.space_group_name_H-M   'P 1'
#
loop_
_entity.id
_entity.type
_entity.pdbx_description
1 polymer ?
#
loop_
_entity_poly.entity_id
_entity_poly.type
_entity_poly.pdbx_seq_one_letter_code
_entity_poly.pdbx_strand_id
1 'polypeptide(L)'
;MKPIHKLFILMLALLSVMAHGATAKETFQQVMVKGLSSIPSSTVKTEHSSNEWDLVFVFADWCAYCHRTAPVINAWAKENNVQIRAISTTGIGLPDYPHPELLSHLDKSRWFQGNIRVPALLAQHREDPTRIQGIASGAVTYAQLTALWQQTLLRLQPLGNEQ
;
A
#
# COMPACT_ATOMS: atom_id res chain seq x y z
N MET A 1 -5.89 -64.87 -48.51
CA MET A 1 -6.78 -63.83 -47.95
C MET A 1 -7.07 -64.14 -46.48
N LYS A 2 -7.03 -63.12 -45.60
CA LYS A 2 -7.24 -63.10 -44.12
C LYS A 2 -6.00 -63.32 -43.21
N PRO A 3 -5.05 -62.36 -43.21
CA PRO A 3 -4.40 -62.00 -41.94
C PRO A 3 -4.28 -60.48 -41.68
N ILE A 4 -4.88 -59.62 -42.51
CA ILE A 4 -4.71 -58.16 -42.40
C ILE A 4 -5.70 -57.52 -41.40
N HIS A 5 -6.85 -58.16 -41.15
CA HIS A 5 -7.90 -57.58 -40.30
C HIS A 5 -7.59 -57.68 -38.78
N LYS A 6 -6.84 -58.70 -38.35
CA LYS A 6 -6.48 -58.87 -36.94
C LYS A 6 -5.40 -57.87 -36.49
N LEU A 7 -4.52 -57.45 -37.40
CA LEU A 7 -3.47 -56.48 -37.09
C LEU A 7 -4.03 -55.05 -36.93
N PHE A 8 -5.05 -54.70 -37.71
CA PHE A 8 -5.67 -53.37 -37.64
C PHE A 8 -6.49 -53.17 -36.34
N ILE A 9 -7.17 -54.22 -35.86
CA ILE A 9 -7.92 -54.16 -34.60
C ILE A 9 -6.98 -54.09 -33.39
N LEU A 10 -5.81 -54.76 -33.44
CA LEU A 10 -4.83 -54.67 -32.36
C LEU A 10 -4.20 -53.27 -32.28
N MET A 11 -4.01 -52.59 -33.41
CA MET A 11 -3.41 -51.26 -33.42
C MET A 11 -4.39 -50.15 -32.98
N LEU A 12 -5.69 -50.28 -33.25
CA LEU A 12 -6.72 -49.34 -32.77
C LEU A 12 -6.96 -49.42 -31.24
N ALA A 13 -6.69 -50.57 -30.62
CA ALA A 13 -6.85 -50.74 -29.17
C ALA A 13 -5.69 -50.15 -28.34
N LEU A 14 -4.56 -49.79 -28.96
CA LEU A 14 -3.37 -49.25 -28.28
C LEU A 14 -3.32 -47.71 -28.22
N LEU A 15 -4.25 -47.00 -28.87
CA LEU A 15 -4.29 -45.53 -28.92
C LEU A 15 -5.21 -44.89 -27.87
N SER A 16 -5.90 -45.67 -27.02
CA SER A 16 -6.89 -45.17 -26.05
C SER A 16 -6.38 -45.03 -24.61
N VAL A 17 -5.07 -45.15 -24.36
CA VAL A 17 -4.48 -44.91 -23.03
C VAL A 17 -3.69 -43.60 -23.08
N MET A 18 -4.22 -42.57 -22.39
CA MET A 18 -3.61 -41.32 -21.90
C MET A 18 -4.54 -40.10 -22.11
N ALA A 19 -5.77 -40.16 -21.59
CA ALA A 19 -6.58 -38.94 -21.38
C ALA A 19 -7.52 -39.10 -20.17
N HIS A 20 -6.98 -39.55 -19.03
CA HIS A 20 -7.60 -39.23 -17.75
C HIS A 20 -6.99 -37.93 -17.28
N GLY A 21 -7.66 -36.82 -17.60
CA GLY A 21 -7.37 -35.52 -17.00
C GLY A 21 -7.46 -35.66 -15.49
N ALA A 22 -6.30 -35.54 -14.82
CA ALA A 22 -6.26 -35.32 -13.39
C ALA A 22 -6.96 -33.97 -13.13
N THR A 23 -8.10 -34.09 -12.48
CA THR A 23 -9.00 -33.00 -12.08
C THR A 23 -8.20 -31.93 -11.34
N ALA A 24 -8.14 -30.72 -11.90
CA ALA A 24 -7.45 -29.53 -11.36
C ALA A 24 -7.98 -29.00 -10.01
N LYS A 25 -8.69 -29.83 -9.25
CA LYS A 25 -9.37 -29.47 -8.00
C LYS A 25 -8.57 -29.85 -6.76
N GLU A 26 -7.64 -30.79 -6.86
CA GLU A 26 -6.88 -31.30 -5.71
C GLU A 26 -5.53 -30.58 -5.51
N THR A 27 -4.93 -30.03 -6.57
CA THR A 27 -3.65 -29.31 -6.50
C THR A 27 -3.76 -27.95 -5.78
N PHE A 28 -4.92 -27.31 -5.80
CA PHE A 28 -5.08 -25.99 -5.19
C PHE A 28 -5.08 -26.01 -3.64
N GLN A 29 -5.47 -27.13 -3.02
CA GLN A 29 -5.57 -27.19 -1.57
C GLN A 29 -4.21 -27.39 -0.89
N GLN A 30 -3.28 -28.09 -1.54
CA GLN A 30 -1.92 -28.26 -1.00
C GLN A 30 -1.04 -27.02 -1.14
N VAL A 31 -1.29 -26.16 -2.13
CA VAL A 31 -0.52 -24.93 -2.33
C VAL A 31 -0.93 -23.83 -1.33
N MET A 32 -2.17 -23.83 -0.84
CA MET A 32 -2.66 -22.81 0.10
C MET A 32 -2.32 -23.07 1.57
N VAL A 33 -2.03 -24.32 1.97
CA VAL A 33 -1.70 -24.65 3.37
C VAL A 33 -0.18 -24.67 3.61
N LYS A 34 0.62 -24.98 2.59
CA LYS A 34 2.09 -25.04 2.72
C LYS A 34 2.78 -23.68 2.52
N GLY A 35 2.13 -22.73 1.85
CA GLY A 35 2.65 -21.37 1.66
C GLY A 35 2.57 -20.47 2.89
N LEU A 36 1.80 -20.84 3.93
CA LEU A 36 1.66 -20.05 5.17
C LEU A 36 2.56 -20.52 6.32
N SER A 37 3.25 -21.66 6.19
CA SER A 37 4.14 -22.19 7.24
C SER A 37 5.61 -21.83 7.09
N SER A 38 6.00 -21.10 6.04
CA SER A 38 7.39 -20.66 5.83
C SER A 38 7.53 -19.16 5.65
N ILE A 39 6.50 -18.36 5.97
CA ILE A 39 6.76 -16.96 6.31
C ILE A 39 7.35 -17.02 7.71
N PRO A 40 8.66 -16.81 7.93
CA PRO A 40 9.12 -16.56 9.28
C PRO A 40 8.21 -15.46 9.81
N SER A 41 7.56 -15.75 10.94
CA SER A 41 7.01 -14.73 11.81
C SER A 41 8.21 -13.93 12.32
N SER A 42 8.82 -13.16 11.42
CA SER A 42 9.57 -12.00 11.76
C SER A 42 8.52 -11.15 12.44
N THR A 43 8.53 -11.23 13.77
CA THR A 43 8.52 -10.02 14.56
C THR A 43 9.55 -9.09 13.92
N VAL A 44 9.13 -8.41 12.84
CA VAL A 44 9.73 -7.16 12.42
C VAL A 44 9.38 -6.26 13.59
N LYS A 45 10.22 -6.37 14.62
CA LYS A 45 10.51 -5.31 15.54
C LYS A 45 10.87 -4.18 14.60
N THR A 46 9.88 -3.32 14.33
CA THR A 46 10.05 -2.16 13.47
C THR A 46 11.19 -1.41 14.13
N GLU A 47 12.39 -1.57 13.56
CA GLU A 47 13.52 -0.84 14.05
C GLU A 47 13.08 0.60 14.01
N HIS A 48 13.20 1.23 15.17
CA HIS A 48 12.95 2.65 15.38
C HIS A 48 14.07 3.39 14.64
N SER A 49 14.10 3.26 13.31
CA SER A 49 14.65 4.26 12.42
C SER A 49 13.92 5.52 12.83
N SER A 50 14.64 6.45 13.43
CA SER A 50 14.16 7.80 13.66
C SER A 50 13.45 8.23 12.38
N ASN A 51 12.12 8.32 12.41
CA ASN A 51 11.35 8.42 11.19
C ASN A 51 11.70 9.77 10.54
N GLU A 52 12.57 9.72 9.52
CA GLU A 52 13.09 10.88 8.77
C GLU A 52 11.98 11.55 7.95
N TRP A 53 10.79 10.96 7.96
CA TRP A 53 9.63 11.39 7.22
C TRP A 53 8.57 11.94 8.16
N ASP A 54 8.12 13.15 7.86
CA ASP A 54 6.97 13.76 8.50
C ASP A 54 5.71 13.44 7.68
N LEU A 55 4.59 13.19 8.37
CA LEU A 55 3.28 13.03 7.75
C LEU A 55 2.69 14.42 7.49
N VAL A 56 2.57 14.81 6.23
CA VAL A 56 1.91 16.05 5.83
C VAL A 56 0.43 15.77 5.64
N PHE A 57 -0.41 16.49 6.38
CA PHE A 57 -1.87 16.45 6.28
C PHE A 57 -2.39 17.76 5.68
N VAL A 58 -2.78 17.74 4.41
CA VAL A 58 -3.36 18.89 3.71
C VAL A 58 -4.88 18.84 3.78
N PHE A 59 -5.50 19.90 4.29
CA PHE A 59 -6.94 19.94 4.56
C PHE A 59 -7.59 21.30 4.27
N ALA A 60 -8.92 21.34 4.32
CA ALA A 60 -9.71 22.57 4.34
C ALA A 60 -10.72 22.53 5.49
N ASP A 61 -11.07 23.70 6.05
CA ASP A 61 -11.99 23.84 7.18
C ASP A 61 -13.44 23.46 6.82
N TRP A 62 -13.87 23.70 5.59
CA TRP A 62 -15.23 23.34 5.12
C TRP A 62 -15.39 21.85 4.76
N CYS A 63 -14.29 21.09 4.72
CA CYS A 63 -14.25 19.74 4.18
C CYS A 63 -14.67 18.69 5.23
N ALA A 64 -15.87 18.12 5.09
CA ALA A 64 -16.40 17.12 6.02
C ALA A 64 -15.53 15.84 6.14
N TYR A 65 -14.86 15.42 5.06
CA TYR A 65 -13.90 14.31 5.11
C TYR A 65 -12.67 14.66 5.94
N CYS A 66 -12.25 15.93 5.91
CA CYS A 66 -11.11 16.43 6.67
C CYS A 66 -11.41 16.42 8.17
N HIS A 67 -12.59 16.88 8.58
CA HIS A 67 -13.07 16.78 9.97
C HIS A 67 -13.09 15.35 10.50
N ARG A 68 -13.51 14.37 9.69
CA ARG A 68 -13.51 12.96 10.10
C ARG A 68 -12.10 12.35 10.18
N THR A 69 -11.20 12.80 9.32
CA THR A 69 -9.86 12.21 9.19
C THR A 69 -8.87 12.81 10.20
N ALA A 70 -9.06 14.08 10.56
CA ALA A 70 -8.20 14.80 11.49
C ALA A 70 -7.93 14.06 12.83
N PRO A 71 -8.95 13.60 13.57
CA PRO A 71 -8.73 12.89 14.84
C PRO A 71 -8.05 11.52 14.63
N VAL A 72 -8.31 10.85 13.50
CA VAL A 72 -7.66 9.57 13.16
C VAL A 72 -6.16 9.76 12.98
N ILE A 73 -5.75 10.80 12.22
CA ILE A 73 -4.34 11.12 12.00
C ILE A 73 -3.64 11.50 13.30
N ASN A 74 -4.29 12.34 14.13
CA ASN A 74 -3.73 12.81 15.39
C ASN A 74 -3.45 11.63 16.34
N ALA A 75 -4.43 10.75 16.51
CA ALA A 75 -4.29 9.55 17.33
C ALA A 75 -3.20 8.60 16.78
N TRP A 76 -3.22 8.33 15.48
CA TRP A 76 -2.25 7.46 14.83
C TRP A 76 -0.82 7.96 14.97
N ALA A 77 -0.58 9.24 14.70
CA ALA A 77 0.75 9.82 14.76
C ALA A 77 1.32 9.85 16.18
N LYS A 78 0.47 10.12 17.18
CA LYS A 78 0.85 10.08 18.60
C LYS A 78 1.28 8.67 19.01
N GLU A 79 0.54 7.64 18.61
CA GLU A 79 0.85 6.25 18.96
C GLU A 79 2.10 5.73 18.23
N ASN A 80 2.32 6.17 16.99
CA ASN A 80 3.44 5.73 16.16
C ASN A 80 4.66 6.66 16.20
N ASN A 81 4.65 7.68 17.07
CA ASN A 81 5.71 8.69 17.20
C ASN A 81 6.11 9.34 15.85
N VAL A 82 5.10 9.67 15.04
CA VAL A 82 5.28 10.32 13.73
C VAL A 82 4.98 11.81 13.86
N GLN A 83 5.85 12.66 13.33
CA GLN A 83 5.61 14.09 13.30
C GLN A 83 4.58 14.43 12.22
N ILE A 84 3.65 15.33 12.54
CA ILE A 84 2.63 15.81 11.60
C ILE A 84 2.91 17.25 11.21
N ARG A 85 2.84 17.53 9.91
CA ARG A 85 2.68 18.88 9.38
C ARG A 85 1.24 19.08 8.91
N ALA A 86 0.46 19.82 9.68
CA ALA A 86 -0.92 20.13 9.37
C ALA A 86 -0.99 21.41 8.52
N ILE A 87 -1.45 21.27 7.27
CA ILE A 87 -1.45 22.36 6.29
C ILE A 87 -2.88 22.65 5.82
N SER A 88 -3.35 23.85 6.08
CA SER A 88 -4.66 24.32 5.65
C SER A 88 -4.59 25.01 4.30
N THR A 89 -5.51 24.67 3.39
CA THR A 89 -5.67 25.39 2.11
C THR A 89 -6.28 26.77 2.27
N THR A 90 -6.89 27.06 3.42
CA THR A 90 -7.58 28.33 3.74
C THR A 90 -6.90 29.11 4.86
N GLY A 91 -5.95 28.49 5.57
CA GLY A 91 -5.32 29.05 6.77
C GLY A 91 -6.15 28.87 8.05
N ILE A 92 -7.39 28.37 7.93
CA ILE A 92 -8.27 28.10 9.06
C ILE A 92 -8.00 26.68 9.58
N GLY A 93 -7.96 26.53 10.90
CA GLY A 93 -7.71 25.26 11.59
C GLY A 93 -8.91 24.33 11.69
N LEU A 94 -8.65 23.12 12.19
CA LEU A 94 -9.64 22.15 12.62
C LEU A 94 -9.55 21.97 14.14
N PRO A 95 -10.55 21.35 14.82
CA PRO A 95 -10.48 21.11 16.26
C PRO A 95 -9.19 20.39 16.71
N ASP A 96 -8.74 19.37 15.98
CA ASP A 96 -7.48 18.66 16.27
C ASP A 96 -6.21 19.39 15.78
N TYR A 97 -6.36 20.39 14.92
CA TYR A 97 -5.26 21.16 14.32
C TYR A 97 -5.59 22.67 14.33
N PRO A 98 -5.60 23.31 15.52
CA PRO A 98 -6.09 24.68 15.66
C PRO A 98 -5.16 25.74 15.05
N HIS A 99 -3.88 25.42 14.87
CA HIS A 99 -2.86 26.33 14.35
C HIS A 99 -2.11 25.70 13.16
N PRO A 100 -2.78 25.53 12.01
CA PRO A 100 -2.13 24.93 10.85
C PRO A 100 -1.20 25.92 10.15
N GLU A 101 -0.29 25.36 9.37
CA GLU A 101 0.44 26.12 8.36
C GLU A 101 -0.50 26.47 7.18
N LEU A 102 -0.33 27.63 6.57
CA LEU A 102 -1.04 27.95 5.32
C LEU A 102 -0.33 27.30 4.14
N LEU A 103 -1.10 26.64 3.26
CA LEU A 103 -0.52 26.05 2.06
C LEU A 103 0.06 27.14 1.14
N SER A 104 1.37 27.06 0.90
CA SER A 104 2.04 27.99 0.00
C SER A 104 1.64 27.74 -1.47
N HIS A 105 1.70 28.79 -2.30
CA HIS A 105 1.48 28.65 -3.75
C HIS A 105 2.50 27.71 -4.40
N LEU A 106 3.74 27.70 -3.90
CA LEU A 106 4.80 26.84 -4.39
C LEU A 106 4.49 25.36 -4.13
N ASP A 107 4.08 25.02 -2.92
CA ASP A 107 3.74 23.65 -2.53
C ASP A 107 2.47 23.17 -3.25
N LYS A 108 1.46 24.04 -3.36
CA LYS A 108 0.27 23.78 -4.18
C LYS A 108 0.63 23.42 -5.62
N SER A 109 1.61 24.11 -6.20
CA SER A 109 2.02 23.89 -7.59
C SER A 109 2.89 22.63 -7.73
N ARG A 110 3.83 22.41 -6.80
CA ARG A 110 4.77 21.28 -6.85
C ARG A 110 4.12 19.94 -6.50
N TRP A 111 3.27 19.90 -5.47
CA TRP A 111 2.73 18.64 -4.95
C TRP A 111 1.45 18.21 -5.67
N PHE A 112 0.66 19.19 -6.11
CA PHE A 112 -0.69 18.95 -6.63
C PHE A 112 -0.91 19.49 -8.04
N GLN A 113 0.11 20.06 -8.68
CA GLN A 113 -0.02 20.67 -10.01
C GLN A 113 -1.15 21.72 -10.06
N GLY A 114 -1.37 22.42 -8.94
CA GLY A 114 -2.44 23.41 -8.78
C GLY A 114 -3.82 22.84 -8.40
N ASN A 115 -4.05 21.53 -8.54
CA ASN A 115 -5.36 20.89 -8.34
C ASN A 115 -5.36 19.98 -7.10
N ILE A 116 -5.79 20.54 -5.97
CA ILE A 116 -5.79 19.84 -4.68
C ILE A 116 -7.13 19.17 -4.43
N ARG A 117 -7.09 17.89 -4.06
CA ARG A 117 -8.24 17.17 -3.47
C ARG A 117 -7.96 16.89 -2.00
N VAL A 118 -8.73 17.51 -1.11
CA VAL A 118 -8.59 17.36 0.34
C VAL A 118 -9.57 16.32 0.92
N PRO A 119 -9.18 15.61 2.00
CA PRO A 119 -7.86 15.62 2.60
C PRO A 119 -6.81 14.92 1.72
N ALA A 120 -5.56 15.37 1.77
CA ALA A 120 -4.43 14.72 1.12
C ALA A 120 -3.32 14.42 2.13
N LEU A 121 -2.72 13.25 2.02
CA LEU A 121 -1.64 12.76 2.88
C LEU A 121 -0.39 12.57 2.05
N LEU A 122 0.72 13.11 2.54
CA LEU A 122 2.04 12.98 1.94
C LEU A 122 3.06 12.57 3.01
N ALA A 123 4.11 11.87 2.62
CA ALA A 123 5.34 11.76 3.39
C ALA A 123 6.31 12.81 2.85
N GLN A 124 6.91 13.60 3.74
CA GLN A 124 7.97 14.54 3.38
C GLN A 124 9.23 14.26 4.19
N HIS A 125 10.38 14.23 3.52
CA HIS A 125 11.65 14.04 4.21
C HIS A 125 12.03 15.29 5.01
N ARG A 126 12.44 15.11 6.27
CA ARG A 126 12.69 16.19 7.22
C ARG A 126 13.91 17.03 6.85
N GLU A 127 14.98 16.39 6.38
CA GLU A 127 16.22 17.07 5.99
C GLU A 127 16.22 17.54 4.54
N ASP A 128 15.37 16.95 3.70
CA ASP A 128 15.24 17.30 2.28
C ASP A 128 13.75 17.51 1.95
N PRO A 129 13.20 18.70 2.24
CA PRO A 129 11.79 18.98 2.04
C PRO A 129 11.32 18.87 0.58
N THR A 130 12.24 18.73 -0.39
CA THR A 130 11.90 18.51 -1.79
C THR A 130 11.50 17.05 -2.06
N ARG A 131 11.92 16.11 -1.22
CA ARG A 131 11.54 14.70 -1.30
C ARG A 131 10.18 14.51 -0.65
N ILE A 132 9.18 14.31 -1.51
CA ILE A 132 7.78 14.17 -1.11
C ILE A 132 7.18 12.98 -1.84
N GLN A 133 6.40 12.18 -1.12
CA GLN A 133 5.68 11.04 -1.65
C GLN A 133 4.22 11.12 -1.26
N GLY A 134 3.32 11.06 -2.24
CA GLY A 134 1.89 10.95 -1.98
C GLY A 134 1.56 9.61 -1.31
N ILE A 135 0.73 9.67 -0.26
CA ILE A 135 0.26 8.51 0.50
C ILE A 135 -1.20 8.21 0.14
N ALA A 136 -2.08 9.21 0.26
CA ALA A 136 -3.51 9.06 0.01
C ALA A 136 -4.20 10.39 -0.32
N SER A 137 -5.38 10.28 -0.92
CA SER A 137 -6.34 11.38 -1.05
C SER A 137 -7.73 10.85 -0.66
N GLY A 138 -8.47 11.65 0.10
CA GLY A 138 -9.74 11.25 0.72
C GLY A 138 -9.58 10.76 2.15
N ALA A 139 -10.72 10.47 2.79
CA ALA A 139 -10.70 10.02 4.18
C ALA A 139 -10.05 8.65 4.33
N VAL A 140 -9.34 8.47 5.44
CA VAL A 140 -8.66 7.21 5.79
C VAL A 140 -9.04 6.77 7.20
N THR A 141 -9.09 5.45 7.39
CA THR A 141 -9.15 4.84 8.72
C THR A 141 -7.74 4.65 9.30
N TYR A 142 -7.65 4.36 10.59
CA TYR A 142 -6.38 4.06 11.26
C TYR A 142 -5.61 2.91 10.58
N ALA A 143 -6.30 1.80 10.28
CA ALA A 143 -5.69 0.64 9.65
C ALA A 143 -5.19 0.95 8.22
N GLN A 144 -5.96 1.73 7.46
CA GLN A 144 -5.54 2.19 6.13
C GLN A 144 -4.31 3.09 6.22
N LEU A 145 -4.30 4.06 7.14
CA LEU A 145 -3.16 4.95 7.33
C LEU A 145 -1.90 4.16 7.70
N THR A 146 -2.02 3.17 8.60
CA THR A 146 -0.90 2.30 8.98
C THR A 146 -0.32 1.56 7.79
N ALA A 147 -1.17 0.89 7.00
CA ALA A 147 -0.73 0.11 5.84
C ALA A 147 -0.09 1.00 4.77
N LEU A 148 -0.71 2.15 4.47
CA LEU A 148 -0.21 3.09 3.48
C LEU A 148 1.10 3.74 3.91
N TRP A 149 1.26 4.06 5.20
CA TRP A 149 2.50 4.59 5.74
C TRP A 149 3.64 3.57 5.62
N GLN A 150 3.42 2.33 6.06
CA GLN A 150 4.41 1.26 5.97
C GLN A 150 4.82 0.98 4.52
N GLN A 151 3.85 0.88 3.61
CA GLN A 151 4.12 0.67 2.18
C GLN A 151 4.91 1.84 1.58
N THR A 152 4.57 3.07 1.97
CA THR A 152 5.30 4.28 1.53
C THR A 152 6.74 4.23 2.00
N LEU A 153 7.00 3.95 3.28
CA LEU A 153 8.36 3.88 3.81
C LEU A 153 9.20 2.80 3.14
N LEU A 154 8.64 1.62 2.85
CA LEU A 154 9.34 0.56 2.11
C LEU A 154 9.79 1.02 0.71
N ARG A 155 8.97 1.83 0.03
CA ARG A 155 9.33 2.38 -1.29
C ARG A 155 10.43 3.45 -1.19
N LEU A 156 10.48 4.16 -0.08
CA LEU A 156 11.41 5.26 0.16
C LEU A 156 12.75 4.79 0.70
N GLN A 157 12.87 3.52 1.10
CA GLN A 157 14.15 2.92 1.44
C GLN A 157 15.10 3.02 0.23
N PRO A 158 16.35 3.46 0.44
CA PRO A 158 17.35 3.39 -0.62
C PRO A 158 17.43 1.93 -1.08
N LEU A 159 17.31 1.70 -2.40
CA LEU A 159 17.66 0.41 -2.97
C LEU A 159 19.11 0.16 -2.56
N GLY A 160 19.32 -0.81 -1.67
CA GLY A 160 20.64 -1.13 -1.17
C GLY A 160 21.60 -1.21 -2.34
N ASN A 161 22.74 -0.52 -2.24
CA ASN A 161 23.81 -0.69 -3.20
C ASN A 161 24.23 -2.16 -3.09
N GLU A 162 23.79 -2.99 -4.03
CA GLU A 162 24.46 -4.26 -4.32
C GLU A 162 25.89 -3.89 -4.74
N GLN A 163 26.81 -3.96 -3.77
CA GLN A 163 28.25 -3.97 -4.00
C GLN A 163 28.69 -5.41 -4.25
#